data_AF-G0V7G4-F1
#
_entry.id   AF-G0V7G4-F1
#
_cell.length_a   1.000
_cell.length_b   1.000
_cell.length_c   1.000
_cell.angle_alpha   90.00
_cell.angle_beta   90.00
_cell.angle_gamma   90.00
#
_symmetry.space_group_name_H-M   'P 1'
#
loop_
_entity.id
_entity.type
_entity.pdbx_description
1 polymer ?
#
loop_
_entity_poly.entity_id
_entity_poly.type
_entity_poly.pdbx_seq_one_letter_code
_entity_poly.pdbx_strand_id
1 'polypeptide(L)'
;MYGGPETVSGAMIPSWLNQDIRPKACFFSFIEEEDLEGILGSIQQIEKKFNSKFNYPWIFLTRNGLSADFQKTLNENLRADYSIGLVPNEYWEYPDFVNQEEAERERWEMSDLPDGDSLYARFKNRYLAGFFWKHPLLEEFDWYWRVEPNIRLNCEVDYDVFKKMQDEFMIYGTLVAKTDSPATSFTIWENARTFEEENQEFMSNSNFRRLFSNDGQTYNFCAVMSESVVVNLNFFRTNQFKRFFEYMDQKGGFFYERWSDSALHTIALALLTHRHSINIFDDIGYMADSYQVCPLDNEVWNDRNCECDQGDDFIFAEDHCAARLYDAVGKMSPIFLMLNNEE
;
A
#
# COMPACT_ATOMS: atom_id res chain seq x y z
N MET A 1 -23.04 -12.04 -2.21
CA MET A 1 -24.04 -11.28 -1.44
C MET A 1 -23.26 -10.43 -0.45
N TYR A 2 -22.89 -9.21 -0.86
CA TYR A 2 -22.15 -8.28 0.00
C TYR A 2 -23.01 -8.01 1.25
N GLY A 3 -22.43 -8.09 2.45
CA GLY A 3 -23.18 -7.99 3.71
C GLY A 3 -23.89 -6.65 3.90
N GLY A 4 -24.49 -6.44 5.07
CA GLY A 4 -25.15 -5.17 5.40
C GLY A 4 -24.21 -3.95 5.27
N PRO A 5 -24.76 -2.71 5.28
CA PRO A 5 -23.99 -1.48 5.09
C PRO A 5 -22.90 -1.27 6.14
N GLU A 6 -22.99 -1.93 7.29
CA GLU A 6 -22.00 -1.88 8.36
C GLU A 6 -20.78 -2.79 8.13
N THR A 7 -20.79 -3.63 7.08
CA THR A 7 -19.65 -4.48 6.72
C THR A 7 -18.61 -3.71 5.92
N VAL A 8 -17.37 -4.23 5.88
CA VAL A 8 -16.31 -3.64 5.05
C VAL A 8 -16.74 -3.56 3.59
N SER A 9 -17.27 -4.63 2.99
CA SER A 9 -17.77 -4.55 1.61
C SER A 9 -18.94 -3.58 1.46
N GLY A 10 -19.84 -3.52 2.45
CA GLY A 10 -20.97 -2.59 2.48
C GLY A 10 -20.55 -1.12 2.36
N ALA A 11 -19.46 -0.75 3.03
CA ALA A 11 -18.90 0.60 2.98
C ALA A 11 -18.32 0.99 1.61
N MET A 12 -17.94 0.01 0.78
CA MET A 12 -17.42 0.28 -0.58
C MET A 12 -18.52 0.40 -1.64
N ILE A 13 -19.71 -0.17 -1.39
CA ILE A 13 -20.82 -0.23 -2.35
C ILE A 13 -21.09 1.11 -3.04
N PRO A 14 -21.16 2.27 -2.33
CA PRO A 14 -21.41 3.55 -2.99
C PRO A 14 -20.37 3.90 -4.05
N SER A 15 -19.09 3.57 -3.80
CA SER A 15 -18.02 3.79 -4.78
C SER A 15 -18.10 2.81 -5.95
N TRP A 16 -18.46 1.53 -5.70
CA TRP A 16 -18.55 0.52 -6.76
C TRP A 16 -19.76 0.67 -7.68
N LEU A 17 -20.91 1.13 -7.17
CA LEU A 17 -22.15 1.23 -7.96
C LEU A 17 -22.11 2.34 -9.02
N ASN A 18 -21.14 3.24 -8.96
CA ASN A 18 -20.99 4.35 -9.90
C ASN A 18 -20.21 3.96 -11.16
N GLN A 19 -20.46 2.77 -11.72
CA GLN A 19 -19.67 2.20 -12.83
C GLN A 19 -19.66 3.07 -14.10
N ASP A 20 -20.73 3.82 -14.38
CA ASP A 20 -20.78 4.73 -15.53
C ASP A 20 -20.09 6.09 -15.29
N ILE A 21 -19.59 6.32 -14.08
CA ILE A 21 -19.00 7.58 -13.66
C ILE A 21 -17.49 7.36 -13.44
N ARG A 22 -16.71 8.37 -13.83
CA ARG A 22 -15.29 8.42 -13.53
C ARG A 22 -15.07 8.28 -12.02
N PRO A 23 -14.21 7.34 -11.56
CA PRO A 23 -13.86 7.20 -10.15
C PRO A 23 -13.38 8.51 -9.52
N LYS A 24 -13.73 8.73 -8.25
CA LYS A 24 -13.13 9.80 -7.45
C LYS A 24 -11.78 9.32 -6.93
N ALA A 25 -10.71 9.64 -7.64
CA ALA A 25 -9.39 9.11 -7.36
C ALA A 25 -8.28 10.17 -7.44
N CYS A 26 -7.18 9.91 -6.75
CA CYS A 26 -5.96 10.71 -6.84
C CYS A 26 -4.69 9.84 -6.80
N PHE A 27 -3.57 10.40 -7.22
CA PHE A 27 -2.26 9.92 -6.76
C PHE A 27 -1.96 10.50 -5.40
N PHE A 28 -1.27 9.72 -4.56
CA PHE A 28 -0.90 10.13 -3.22
C PHE A 28 0.59 9.86 -2.99
N SER A 29 1.30 10.88 -2.49
CA SER A 29 2.71 10.78 -2.16
C SER A 29 2.98 11.49 -0.84
N PHE A 30 3.74 10.85 0.06
CA PHE A 30 4.33 11.52 1.21
C PHE A 30 5.77 11.88 0.85
N ILE A 31 6.05 13.18 0.70
CA ILE A 31 7.36 13.68 0.24
C ILE A 31 7.91 14.77 1.16
N GLU A 32 9.21 14.91 1.17
CA GLU A 32 9.93 16.02 1.79
C GLU A 32 10.80 16.77 0.77
N GLU A 33 11.49 17.82 1.23
CA GLU A 33 12.28 18.70 0.36
C GLU A 33 13.36 17.92 -0.42
N GLU A 34 13.98 16.93 0.22
CA GLU A 34 15.00 16.06 -0.37
C GLU A 34 14.48 15.16 -1.50
N ASP A 35 13.17 14.94 -1.59
CA ASP A 35 12.58 14.00 -2.54
C ASP A 35 12.37 14.60 -3.94
N LEU A 36 12.68 15.88 -4.16
CA LEU A 36 12.36 16.62 -5.40
C LEU A 36 12.77 15.86 -6.67
N GLU A 37 14.02 15.43 -6.76
CA GLU A 37 14.53 14.75 -7.95
C GLU A 37 13.81 13.42 -8.17
N GLY A 38 13.67 12.64 -7.09
CA GLY A 38 13.04 11.32 -7.15
C GLY A 38 11.56 11.38 -7.51
N ILE A 39 10.81 12.32 -6.93
CA ILE A 39 9.38 12.45 -7.22
C ILE A 39 9.14 12.99 -8.63
N LEU A 40 9.99 13.88 -9.15
CA LEU A 40 9.90 14.32 -10.54
C LEU A 40 10.11 13.16 -11.52
N GLY A 41 11.05 12.26 -11.21
CA GLY A 41 11.24 11.02 -11.97
C GLY A 41 9.96 10.17 -11.97
N SER A 42 9.37 9.92 -10.80
CA SER A 42 8.12 9.17 -10.65
C SER A 42 6.95 9.82 -11.39
N ILE A 43 6.79 11.14 -11.29
CA ILE A 43 5.76 11.92 -11.99
C ILE A 43 5.90 11.73 -13.50
N GLN A 44 7.12 11.88 -14.05
CA GLN A 44 7.33 11.71 -15.49
C GLN A 44 6.92 10.32 -15.97
N GLN A 45 7.21 9.28 -15.19
CA GLN A 45 6.83 7.90 -15.53
C GLN A 45 5.32 7.71 -15.51
N ILE A 46 4.66 8.13 -14.43
CA ILE A 46 3.21 8.01 -14.26
C ILE A 46 2.48 8.82 -15.33
N GLU A 47 2.85 10.08 -15.55
CA GLU A 47 2.23 10.95 -16.56
C GLU A 47 2.41 10.39 -17.97
N LYS A 48 3.62 9.95 -18.33
CA LYS A 48 3.91 9.41 -19.66
C LYS A 48 3.17 8.10 -19.93
N LYS A 49 3.20 7.15 -19.00
CA LYS A 49 2.73 5.77 -19.23
C LYS A 49 1.24 5.58 -18.93
N PHE A 50 0.65 6.41 -18.06
CA PHE A 50 -0.73 6.28 -17.60
C PHE A 50 -1.49 7.62 -17.62
N ASN A 51 -1.07 8.59 -16.81
CA ASN A 51 -1.96 9.68 -16.41
C ASN A 51 -2.22 10.74 -17.50
N SER A 52 -1.39 10.86 -18.52
CA SER A 52 -1.69 11.71 -19.69
C SER A 52 -2.99 11.32 -20.42
N LYS A 53 -3.44 10.07 -20.25
CA LYS A 53 -4.68 9.53 -20.85
C LYS A 53 -5.90 9.78 -19.95
N PHE A 54 -5.69 9.82 -18.63
CA PHE A 54 -6.78 9.83 -17.65
C PHE A 54 -6.88 11.15 -16.89
N ASN A 55 -5.80 11.83 -16.56
CA ASN A 55 -5.75 13.15 -15.92
C ASN A 55 -6.36 13.15 -14.50
N TYR A 56 -5.93 12.23 -13.64
CA TYR A 56 -6.23 12.24 -12.21
C TYR A 56 -5.29 13.20 -11.45
N PRO A 57 -5.77 13.86 -10.39
CA PRO A 57 -4.98 14.81 -9.62
C PRO A 57 -3.97 14.13 -8.69
N TRP A 58 -2.97 14.89 -8.26
CA TRP A 58 -1.96 14.47 -7.28
C TRP A 58 -2.16 15.14 -5.92
N ILE A 59 -2.01 14.38 -4.84
CA ILE A 59 -2.00 14.87 -3.47
C ILE A 59 -0.63 14.58 -2.86
N PHE A 60 0.10 15.64 -2.54
CA PHE A 60 1.37 15.58 -1.84
C PHE A 60 1.18 15.94 -0.38
N LEU A 61 1.54 15.04 0.55
CA LEU A 61 1.64 15.37 1.96
C LEU A 61 3.10 15.47 2.37
N THR A 62 3.41 16.40 3.26
CA THR A 62 4.77 16.65 3.78
C THR A 62 4.69 16.97 5.27
N ARG A 63 5.71 16.60 6.05
CA ARG A 63 5.79 17.03 7.44
C ARG A 63 6.34 18.45 7.56
N ASN A 64 7.40 18.76 6.82
CA ASN A 64 8.18 19.99 7.03
C ASN A 64 7.83 21.13 6.05
N GLY A 65 6.98 20.86 5.06
CA GLY A 65 6.68 21.80 3.99
C GLY A 65 7.68 21.70 2.84
N LEU A 66 7.26 22.21 1.68
CA LEU A 66 8.08 22.23 0.46
C LEU A 66 8.40 23.68 0.08
N SER A 67 9.64 23.94 -0.30
CA SER A 67 10.12 25.28 -0.64
C SER A 67 9.40 25.88 -1.86
N ALA A 68 9.53 27.20 -2.04
CA ALA A 68 9.01 27.87 -3.22
C ALA A 68 9.66 27.36 -4.51
N ASP A 69 10.94 26.98 -4.46
CA ASP A 69 11.67 26.42 -5.60
C ASP A 69 11.18 25.00 -5.93
N PHE A 70 10.91 24.19 -4.91
CA PHE A 70 10.28 22.88 -5.08
C PHE A 70 8.92 23.03 -5.79
N GLN A 71 8.04 23.88 -5.24
CA GLN A 71 6.70 24.10 -5.78
C GLN A 71 6.74 24.70 -7.20
N LYS A 72 7.69 25.60 -7.48
CA LYS A 72 7.90 26.13 -8.83
C LYS A 72 8.30 25.01 -9.80
N THR A 73 9.22 24.14 -9.39
CA THR A 73 9.67 23.02 -10.21
C THR A 73 8.55 22.03 -10.48
N LEU A 74 7.70 21.74 -9.48
CA LEU A 74 6.48 20.95 -9.70
C LEU A 74 5.56 21.60 -10.75
N ASN A 75 5.26 22.89 -10.63
CA ASN A 75 4.42 23.60 -11.60
C ASN A 75 4.96 23.57 -13.04
N GLU A 76 6.28 23.52 -13.21
CA GLU A 76 6.93 23.43 -14.53
C GLU A 76 6.87 22.02 -15.14
N ASN A 77 6.75 20.97 -14.32
CA ASN A 77 6.91 19.57 -14.75
C ASN A 77 5.65 18.71 -14.59
N LEU A 78 4.68 19.11 -13.77
CA LEU A 78 3.43 18.40 -13.53
C LEU A 78 2.28 19.18 -14.15
N ARG A 79 1.62 18.58 -15.14
CA ARG A 79 0.47 19.19 -15.83
C ARG A 79 -0.87 18.92 -15.16
N ALA A 80 -1.00 17.77 -14.51
CA ALA A 80 -2.22 17.43 -13.78
C ALA A 80 -2.38 18.34 -12.56
N ASP A 81 -3.63 18.56 -12.14
CA ASP A 81 -3.93 19.32 -10.93
C ASP A 81 -3.28 18.64 -9.72
N TYR A 82 -2.76 19.45 -8.79
CA TYR A 82 -2.20 18.91 -7.55
C TYR A 82 -2.48 19.81 -6.35
N SER A 83 -2.39 19.21 -5.17
CA SER A 83 -2.48 19.92 -3.88
C SER A 83 -1.38 19.44 -2.95
N ILE A 84 -0.87 20.37 -2.12
CA ILE A 84 0.13 20.09 -1.09
C ILE A 84 -0.51 20.32 0.28
N GLY A 85 -0.40 19.34 1.18
CA GLY A 85 -0.91 19.40 2.54
C GLY A 85 0.19 19.15 3.57
N LEU A 86 0.08 19.81 4.73
CA LEU A 86 0.93 19.53 5.87
C LEU A 86 0.31 18.46 6.75
N VAL A 87 1.14 17.53 7.23
CA VAL A 87 0.71 16.54 8.23
C VAL A 87 0.29 17.26 9.52
N PRO A 88 -0.95 17.06 10.01
CA PRO A 88 -1.42 17.67 11.26
C PRO A 88 -0.55 17.25 12.45
N ASN A 89 -0.29 18.18 13.37
CA ASN A 89 0.61 17.97 14.50
C ASN A 89 0.12 16.85 15.45
N GLU A 90 -1.19 16.75 15.64
CA GLU A 90 -1.83 15.74 16.48
C GLU A 90 -1.57 14.28 16.03
N TYR A 91 -1.14 14.10 14.77
CA TYR A 91 -0.78 12.79 14.24
C TYR A 91 0.74 12.56 14.15
N TRP A 92 1.56 13.52 14.58
CA TRP A 92 3.02 13.49 14.53
C TRP A 92 3.66 13.74 15.91
N GLU A 93 3.08 13.14 16.94
CA GLU A 93 3.54 13.23 18.32
C GLU A 93 3.40 11.87 19.02
N TYR A 94 4.15 11.68 20.12
CA TYR A 94 4.00 10.51 20.95
C TYR A 94 2.61 10.52 21.60
N PRO A 95 1.85 9.42 21.50
CA PRO A 95 0.64 9.24 22.29
C PRO A 95 0.96 9.19 23.79
N ASP A 96 0.00 9.60 24.62
CA ASP A 96 0.16 9.63 26.08
C ASP A 96 0.51 8.27 26.71
N PHE A 97 0.13 7.17 26.06
CA PHE A 97 0.42 5.81 26.54
C PHE A 97 1.86 5.36 26.26
N VAL A 98 2.63 6.10 25.45
CA VAL A 98 4.00 5.72 25.09
C VAL A 98 5.00 6.27 26.10
N ASN A 99 5.74 5.37 26.73
CA ASN A 99 6.90 5.71 27.52
C ASN A 99 8.07 6.11 26.59
N GLN A 100 8.41 7.40 26.58
CA GLN A 100 9.43 7.95 25.68
C GLN A 100 10.85 7.48 26.02
N GLU A 101 11.17 7.26 27.30
CA GLU A 101 12.50 6.75 27.71
C GLU A 101 12.71 5.31 27.22
N GLU A 102 11.66 4.50 27.28
CA GLU A 102 11.67 3.14 26.75
C GLU A 102 11.76 3.14 25.22
N ALA A 103 10.94 3.95 24.53
CA ALA A 103 11.01 4.09 23.08
C ALA A 103 12.39 4.60 22.59
N GLU A 104 13.07 5.45 23.38
CA GLU A 104 14.44 5.87 23.13
C GLU A 104 15.44 4.72 23.24
N ARG A 105 15.34 3.90 24.30
CA ARG A 105 16.18 2.72 24.47
C ARG A 105 16.00 1.73 23.32
N GLU A 106 14.76 1.39 22.96
CA GLU A 106 14.48 0.44 21.88
C GLU A 106 15.02 0.95 20.52
N ARG A 107 14.94 2.25 20.26
CA ARG A 107 15.59 2.86 19.07
C ARG A 107 17.09 2.64 19.03
N TRP A 108 17.77 2.81 20.16
CA TRP A 108 19.21 2.56 20.23
C TRP A 108 19.56 1.10 20.03
N GLU A 109 18.77 0.18 20.59
CA GLU A 109 18.95 -1.26 20.40
C GLU A 109 18.76 -1.69 18.93
N MET A 110 17.95 -0.96 18.15
CA MET A 110 17.75 -1.20 16.73
C MET A 110 18.67 -0.40 15.80
N SER A 111 19.67 0.34 16.32
CA SER A 111 20.48 1.26 15.50
C SER A 111 21.28 0.61 14.35
N ASP A 112 21.55 -0.70 14.45
CA ASP A 112 22.20 -1.47 13.38
C ASP A 112 21.23 -1.90 12.25
N LEU A 113 19.93 -1.62 12.38
CA LEU A 113 18.91 -1.92 11.38
C LEU A 113 18.59 -0.67 10.53
N PRO A 114 18.20 -0.84 9.25
CA PRO A 114 17.73 0.28 8.44
C PRO A 114 16.62 1.06 9.14
N ASP A 115 16.80 2.37 9.29
CA ASP A 115 15.95 3.32 10.03
C ASP A 115 15.55 2.87 11.46
N GLY A 116 16.31 1.99 12.09
CA GLY A 116 15.97 1.47 13.42
C GLY A 116 16.00 2.52 14.52
N ASP A 117 16.95 3.44 14.44
CA ASP A 117 17.11 4.59 15.35
C ASP A 117 16.30 5.83 14.93
N SER A 118 15.64 5.78 13.77
CA SER A 118 14.92 6.93 13.20
C SER A 118 13.56 7.15 13.88
N LEU A 119 13.48 8.21 14.67
CA LEU A 119 12.20 8.67 15.22
C LEU A 119 11.24 9.16 14.12
N TYR A 120 11.79 9.80 13.09
CA TYR A 120 11.01 10.28 11.95
C TYR A 120 10.31 9.12 11.22
N ALA A 121 11.02 8.02 10.94
CA ALA A 121 10.45 6.85 10.28
C ALA A 121 9.28 6.24 11.06
N ARG A 122 9.34 6.25 12.39
CA ARG A 122 8.28 5.71 13.27
C ARG A 122 7.03 6.56 13.22
N PHE A 123 7.19 7.88 13.26
CA PHE A 123 6.05 8.79 13.07
C PHE A 123 5.47 8.67 11.67
N LYS A 124 6.32 8.59 10.63
CA LYS A 124 5.87 8.38 9.24
C LYS A 124 5.08 7.08 9.10
N ASN A 125 5.61 5.96 9.61
CA ASN A 125 4.94 4.66 9.59
C ASN A 125 3.60 4.73 10.31
N ARG A 126 3.54 5.27 11.53
CA ARG A 126 2.27 5.41 12.28
C ARG A 126 1.26 6.27 11.51
N TYR A 127 1.71 7.38 10.91
CA TYR A 127 0.86 8.28 10.13
C TYR A 127 0.26 7.60 8.90
N LEU A 128 1.11 6.95 8.10
CA LEU A 128 0.69 6.21 6.91
C LEU A 128 -0.12 4.95 7.25
N ALA A 129 0.11 4.36 8.41
CA ALA A 129 -0.64 3.20 8.88
C ALA A 129 -2.10 3.54 9.22
N GLY A 130 -2.39 4.70 9.82
CA GLY A 130 -3.74 4.94 10.36
C GLY A 130 -4.32 6.35 10.29
N PHE A 131 -3.59 7.34 9.78
CA PHE A 131 -4.04 8.74 9.83
C PHE A 131 -4.09 9.45 8.48
N PHE A 132 -3.28 9.06 7.48
CA PHE A 132 -3.20 9.77 6.19
C PHE A 132 -4.57 9.98 5.53
N TRP A 133 -5.42 8.96 5.51
CA TRP A 133 -6.77 8.96 4.91
C TRP A 133 -7.75 9.93 5.60
N LYS A 134 -7.42 10.45 6.79
CA LYS A 134 -8.19 11.49 7.49
C LYS A 134 -7.84 12.90 7.03
N HIS A 135 -6.79 13.07 6.22
CA HIS A 135 -6.38 14.39 5.77
C HIS A 135 -7.49 15.04 4.92
N PRO A 136 -7.84 16.32 5.12
CA PRO A 136 -8.94 16.97 4.39
C PRO A 136 -8.83 16.88 2.87
N LEU A 137 -7.61 16.95 2.33
CA LEU A 137 -7.35 16.80 0.89
C LEU A 137 -7.71 15.40 0.33
N LEU A 138 -7.90 14.39 1.18
CA LEU A 138 -8.30 13.05 0.77
C LEU A 138 -9.80 12.78 1.00
N GLU A 139 -10.54 13.71 1.59
CA GLU A 139 -11.95 13.51 1.96
C GLU A 139 -12.86 13.29 0.75
N GLU A 140 -12.61 13.98 -0.35
CA GLU A 140 -13.44 13.90 -1.55
C GLU A 140 -13.21 12.64 -2.40
N PHE A 141 -12.11 11.92 -2.16
CA PHE A 141 -11.72 10.77 -2.96
C PHE A 141 -12.22 9.45 -2.35
N ASP A 142 -12.55 8.51 -3.23
CA ASP A 142 -12.83 7.11 -2.90
C ASP A 142 -11.59 6.24 -3.10
N TRP A 143 -10.65 6.65 -3.96
CA TRP A 143 -9.48 5.86 -4.33
C TRP A 143 -8.20 6.67 -4.26
N TYR A 144 -7.09 6.01 -3.96
CA TYR A 144 -5.77 6.56 -4.20
C TYR A 144 -4.84 5.51 -4.81
N TRP A 145 -3.88 5.98 -5.61
CA TRP A 145 -2.69 5.22 -6.00
C TRP A 145 -1.50 5.84 -5.27
N ARG A 146 -0.87 5.08 -4.37
CA ARG A 146 0.36 5.53 -3.71
C ARG A 146 1.54 5.51 -4.67
N VAL A 147 2.24 6.62 -4.76
CA VAL A 147 3.43 6.78 -5.59
C VAL A 147 4.54 7.35 -4.72
N GLU A 148 5.65 6.65 -4.61
CA GLU A 148 6.85 7.15 -3.93
C GLU A 148 7.83 7.78 -4.93
N PRO A 149 8.82 8.55 -4.45
CA PRO A 149 9.97 8.95 -5.24
C PRO A 149 10.71 7.75 -5.84
N ASN A 150 11.38 7.95 -6.98
CA ASN A 150 12.26 6.97 -7.64
C ASN A 150 11.59 5.68 -8.18
N ILE A 151 10.27 5.70 -8.42
CA ILE A 151 9.61 4.57 -9.09
C ILE A 151 9.71 4.68 -10.61
N ARG A 152 9.58 3.54 -11.30
CA ARG A 152 9.43 3.48 -12.76
C ARG A 152 8.22 2.66 -13.17
N LEU A 153 7.52 3.13 -14.20
CA LEU A 153 6.56 2.32 -14.94
C LEU A 153 7.21 1.86 -16.24
N ASN A 154 7.55 0.58 -16.29
CA ASN A 154 8.26 0.01 -17.43
C ASN A 154 7.33 -0.32 -18.59
N CYS A 155 6.01 -0.34 -18.39
CA CYS A 155 5.02 -0.62 -19.43
C CYS A 155 4.02 0.53 -19.57
N GLU A 156 3.43 0.68 -20.75
CA GLU A 156 2.27 1.54 -20.96
C GLU A 156 1.04 0.94 -20.29
N VAL A 157 0.21 1.81 -19.68
CA VAL A 157 -1.04 1.43 -19.04
C VAL A 157 -2.17 2.12 -19.79
N ASP A 158 -2.88 1.35 -20.63
CA ASP A 158 -3.89 1.86 -21.58
C ASP A 158 -5.34 1.74 -21.09
N TYR A 159 -5.54 1.37 -19.83
CA TYR A 159 -6.85 1.32 -19.19
C TYR A 159 -6.85 2.14 -17.90
N ASP A 160 -8.02 2.63 -17.51
CA ASP A 160 -8.18 3.37 -16.26
C ASP A 160 -8.08 2.40 -15.07
N VAL A 161 -6.97 2.45 -14.35
CA VAL A 161 -6.67 1.57 -13.21
C VAL A 161 -7.70 1.73 -12.09
N PHE A 162 -8.11 2.95 -11.79
CA PHE A 162 -9.14 3.19 -10.77
C PHE A 162 -10.50 2.66 -11.22
N LYS A 163 -10.82 2.80 -12.51
CA LYS A 163 -12.06 2.27 -13.07
C LYS A 163 -12.08 0.75 -13.04
N LYS A 164 -10.98 0.08 -13.38
CA LYS A 164 -10.84 -1.38 -13.23
C LYS A 164 -11.13 -1.81 -11.79
N MET A 165 -10.49 -1.16 -10.81
CA MET A 165 -10.68 -1.45 -9.40
C MET A 165 -12.14 -1.26 -8.95
N GLN A 166 -12.81 -0.22 -9.47
CA GLN A 166 -14.21 0.06 -9.18
C GLN A 166 -15.16 -0.97 -9.82
N ASP A 167 -14.99 -1.24 -11.11
CA ASP A 167 -15.88 -2.10 -11.91
C ASP A 167 -15.76 -3.58 -11.50
N GLU A 168 -14.60 -4.00 -11.01
CA GLU A 168 -14.33 -5.35 -10.51
C GLU A 168 -14.57 -5.51 -9.00
N PHE A 169 -15.16 -4.51 -8.34
CA PHE A 169 -15.49 -4.54 -6.90
C PHE A 169 -14.30 -4.79 -5.97
N MET A 170 -13.13 -4.24 -6.34
CA MET A 170 -11.90 -4.43 -5.58
C MET A 170 -11.84 -3.46 -4.39
N ILE A 171 -11.03 -3.81 -3.39
CA ILE A 171 -10.69 -2.93 -2.26
C ILE A 171 -9.23 -2.52 -2.34
N TYR A 172 -8.37 -3.46 -2.71
CA TYR A 172 -6.93 -3.29 -2.66
C TYR A 172 -6.29 -3.86 -3.91
N GLY A 173 -5.43 -3.08 -4.55
CA GLY A 173 -4.66 -3.46 -5.73
C GLY A 173 -3.19 -3.37 -5.38
N THR A 174 -2.41 -4.38 -5.73
CA THR A 174 -1.00 -4.47 -5.37
C THR A 174 -0.13 -4.88 -6.55
N LEU A 175 1.07 -4.30 -6.60
CA LEU A 175 2.12 -4.65 -7.55
C LEU A 175 3.16 -5.56 -6.89
N VAL A 176 3.63 -5.22 -5.68
CA VAL A 176 4.72 -5.93 -5.00
C VAL A 176 4.27 -6.47 -3.64
N ALA A 177 4.62 -7.72 -3.35
CA ALA A 177 4.62 -8.30 -2.02
C ALA A 177 6.02 -8.80 -1.67
N LYS A 178 6.49 -8.47 -0.46
CA LYS A 178 7.86 -8.75 0.02
C LYS A 178 7.83 -9.34 1.42
N THR A 179 8.94 -9.93 1.84
CA THR A 179 9.15 -10.27 3.25
C THR A 179 9.58 -9.03 4.05
N ASP A 180 8.83 -8.67 5.09
CA ASP A 180 9.19 -7.62 6.06
C ASP A 180 10.20 -8.14 7.09
N SER A 181 10.91 -7.25 7.78
CA SER A 181 11.95 -7.62 8.73
C SER A 181 11.37 -8.14 10.05
N PRO A 182 11.64 -9.40 10.43
CA PRO A 182 11.19 -9.94 11.72
C PRO A 182 11.84 -9.25 12.91
N ALA A 183 13.02 -8.63 12.71
CA ALA A 183 13.72 -7.90 13.76
C ALA A 183 13.04 -6.58 14.16
N THR A 184 12.15 -6.05 13.30
CA THR A 184 11.52 -4.73 13.51
C THR A 184 10.03 -4.81 13.84
N SER A 185 9.42 -5.99 13.79
CA SER A 185 7.97 -6.16 13.93
C SER A 185 7.58 -7.49 14.59
N PHE A 186 8.34 -7.89 15.62
CA PHE A 186 8.25 -9.23 16.20
C PHE A 186 6.96 -9.48 17.01
N THR A 187 6.31 -8.48 17.61
CA THR A 187 5.01 -8.69 18.31
C THR A 187 3.78 -8.35 17.49
N ILE A 188 3.93 -7.85 16.26
CA ILE A 188 2.78 -7.34 15.47
C ILE A 188 1.70 -8.41 15.26
N TRP A 189 2.11 -9.65 14.97
CA TRP A 189 1.19 -10.74 14.69
C TRP A 189 0.51 -11.30 15.94
N GLU A 190 1.23 -11.36 17.06
CA GLU A 190 0.63 -11.77 18.34
C GLU A 190 -0.48 -10.80 18.75
N ASN A 191 -0.21 -9.50 18.64
CA ASN A 191 -1.22 -8.48 18.92
C ASN A 191 -2.42 -8.57 17.95
N ALA A 192 -2.16 -8.80 16.66
CA ALA A 192 -3.22 -8.96 15.67
C ALA A 192 -4.11 -10.19 15.93
N ARG A 193 -3.53 -11.32 16.36
CA ARG A 193 -4.30 -12.51 16.75
C ARG A 193 -5.16 -12.26 17.98
N THR A 194 -4.63 -11.57 19.00
CA THR A 194 -5.43 -11.21 20.17
C THR A 194 -6.61 -10.32 19.76
N PHE A 195 -6.41 -9.36 18.85
CA PHE A 195 -7.51 -8.57 18.30
C PHE A 195 -8.54 -9.45 17.57
N GLU A 196 -8.10 -10.37 16.71
CA GLU A 196 -8.97 -11.31 16.00
C GLU A 196 -9.82 -12.11 17.00
N GLU A 197 -9.21 -12.69 18.04
CA GLU A 197 -9.89 -13.47 19.08
C GLU A 197 -10.95 -12.66 19.84
N GLU A 198 -10.66 -11.39 20.14
CA GLU A 198 -11.53 -10.49 20.90
C GLU A 198 -12.64 -9.84 20.06
N ASN A 199 -12.52 -9.84 18.72
CA ASN A 199 -13.39 -9.08 17.81
C ASN A 199 -13.87 -9.93 16.61
N GLN A 200 -14.32 -11.16 16.88
CA GLN A 200 -14.75 -12.12 15.86
C GLN A 200 -15.86 -11.58 14.93
N GLU A 201 -16.68 -10.64 15.40
CA GLU A 201 -17.73 -9.99 14.62
C GLU A 201 -17.21 -9.13 13.45
N PHE A 202 -15.95 -8.71 13.51
CA PHE A 202 -15.30 -7.93 12.44
C PHE A 202 -14.61 -8.81 11.40
N MET A 203 -14.44 -10.11 11.70
CA MET A 203 -13.68 -11.01 10.84
C MET A 203 -14.49 -11.41 9.61
N SER A 204 -13.81 -11.44 8.48
CA SER A 204 -14.36 -12.03 7.27
C SER A 204 -14.34 -13.56 7.38
N ASN A 205 -15.47 -14.22 7.11
CA ASN A 205 -15.57 -15.69 7.11
C ASN A 205 -14.72 -16.37 6.02
N SER A 206 -14.22 -15.60 5.07
CA SER A 206 -13.44 -16.04 3.92
C SER A 206 -12.30 -15.06 3.70
N ASN A 207 -11.47 -14.94 4.73
CA ASN A 207 -10.35 -14.02 4.80
C ASN A 207 -9.09 -14.60 4.14
N PHE A 208 -8.03 -13.80 4.02
CA PHE A 208 -6.78 -14.18 3.38
C PHE A 208 -5.70 -14.61 4.39
N ARG A 209 -6.06 -15.14 5.55
CA ARG A 209 -5.09 -15.46 6.62
C ARG A 209 -3.90 -16.30 6.13
N ARG A 210 -4.12 -17.19 5.16
CA ARG A 210 -3.08 -18.02 4.53
C ARG A 210 -1.97 -17.24 3.83
N LEU A 211 -2.26 -16.02 3.40
CA LEU A 211 -1.27 -15.12 2.82
C LEU A 211 -0.12 -14.83 3.79
N PHE A 212 -0.45 -14.71 5.08
CA PHE A 212 0.49 -14.23 6.11
C PHE A 212 0.81 -15.26 7.17
N SER A 213 0.06 -16.36 7.20
CA SER A 213 0.31 -17.44 8.11
C SER A 213 -0.06 -18.77 7.50
N ASN A 214 0.92 -19.67 7.39
CA ASN A 214 0.72 -21.02 6.85
C ASN A 214 -0.22 -21.86 7.72
N ASP A 215 -0.10 -21.71 9.03
CA ASP A 215 -0.81 -22.47 10.05
C ASP A 215 -1.82 -21.62 10.84
N GLY A 216 -1.92 -20.33 10.51
CA GLY A 216 -2.69 -19.35 11.27
C GLY A 216 -2.03 -18.92 12.58
N GLN A 217 -0.91 -19.51 12.98
CA GLN A 217 -0.27 -19.28 14.26
C GLN A 217 1.01 -18.46 14.11
N THR A 218 1.83 -18.77 13.12
CA THR A 218 3.11 -18.11 12.88
C THR A 218 3.01 -17.14 11.72
N TYR A 219 3.48 -15.91 11.93
CA TYR A 219 3.61 -14.92 10.86
C TYR A 219 4.75 -15.35 9.93
N ASN A 220 4.49 -15.38 8.63
CA ASN A 220 5.52 -15.63 7.62
C ASN A 220 6.24 -14.34 7.20
N PHE A 221 5.91 -13.20 7.82
CA PHE A 221 6.44 -11.87 7.55
C PHE A 221 6.17 -11.34 6.14
N CYS A 222 5.29 -11.96 5.36
CA CYS A 222 4.89 -11.38 4.09
C CYS A 222 4.11 -10.08 4.33
N ALA A 223 4.41 -9.07 3.53
CA ALA A 223 3.69 -7.82 3.50
C ALA A 223 3.50 -7.37 2.05
N VAL A 224 2.32 -6.85 1.76
CA VAL A 224 2.14 -6.05 0.55
C VAL A 224 2.89 -4.74 0.75
N MET A 225 3.72 -4.37 -0.21
CA MET A 225 4.50 -3.14 -0.18
C MET A 225 3.54 -1.96 -0.39
N SER A 226 3.23 -1.25 0.69
CA SER A 226 2.26 -0.15 0.76
C SER A 226 2.56 1.01 -0.20
N GLU A 227 3.80 1.09 -0.68
CA GLU A 227 4.29 2.05 -1.67
C GLU A 227 3.80 1.75 -3.10
N SER A 228 3.23 0.55 -3.33
CA SER A 228 2.94 0.01 -4.66
C SER A 228 1.48 -0.41 -4.83
N VAL A 229 0.56 0.44 -4.35
CA VAL A 229 -0.84 0.05 -4.14
C VAL A 229 -1.85 1.04 -4.71
N VAL A 230 -2.99 0.50 -5.11
CA VAL A 230 -4.20 1.24 -5.50
C VAL A 230 -5.32 0.79 -4.59
N VAL A 231 -5.89 1.69 -3.79
CA VAL A 231 -6.74 1.28 -2.66
C VAL A 231 -7.98 2.15 -2.55
N ASN A 232 -9.09 1.52 -2.18
CA ASN A 232 -10.32 2.21 -1.83
C ASN A 232 -10.19 2.82 -0.42
N LEU A 233 -10.14 4.14 -0.32
CA LEU A 233 -10.02 4.90 0.93
C LEU A 233 -11.13 4.56 1.93
N ASN A 234 -12.31 4.15 1.44
CA ASN A 234 -13.40 3.79 2.32
C ASN A 234 -13.04 2.61 3.23
N PHE A 235 -12.07 1.76 2.85
CA PHE A 235 -11.58 0.67 3.71
C PHE A 235 -11.09 1.19 5.05
N PHE A 236 -10.25 2.22 5.01
CA PHE A 236 -9.70 2.86 6.20
C PHE A 236 -10.77 3.62 7.00
N ARG A 237 -11.84 4.06 6.33
CA ARG A 237 -12.97 4.77 6.95
C ARG A 237 -13.95 3.83 7.66
N THR A 238 -13.86 2.51 7.49
CA THR A 238 -14.71 1.54 8.16
C THR A 238 -14.51 1.53 9.68
N ASN A 239 -15.54 1.15 10.43
CA ASN A 239 -15.42 0.97 11.88
C ASN A 239 -14.45 -0.16 12.21
N GLN A 240 -14.43 -1.22 11.40
CA GLN A 240 -13.54 -2.37 11.54
C GLN A 240 -12.07 -1.94 11.49
N PHE A 241 -11.68 -1.20 10.43
CA PHE A 241 -10.30 -0.72 10.31
C PHE A 241 -9.95 0.26 11.43
N LYS A 242 -10.84 1.21 11.75
CA LYS A 242 -10.62 2.17 12.83
C LYS A 242 -10.36 1.47 14.17
N ARG A 243 -11.19 0.48 14.52
CA ARG A 243 -11.02 -0.31 15.76
C ARG A 243 -9.75 -1.14 15.76
N PHE A 244 -9.42 -1.77 14.63
CA PHE A 244 -8.18 -2.51 14.47
C PHE A 244 -6.97 -1.59 14.66
N PHE A 245 -6.91 -0.45 13.97
CA PHE A 245 -5.81 0.49 14.11
C PHE A 245 -5.73 1.07 15.53
N GLU A 246 -6.86 1.48 16.13
CA GLU A 246 -6.89 1.97 17.52
C GLU A 246 -6.30 0.96 18.51
N TYR A 247 -6.68 -0.31 18.37
CA TYR A 247 -6.15 -1.39 19.21
C TYR A 247 -4.64 -1.59 18.99
N MET A 248 -4.22 -1.68 17.72
CA MET A 248 -2.82 -1.92 17.37
C MET A 248 -1.93 -0.74 17.79
N ASP A 249 -2.37 0.50 17.59
CA ASP A 249 -1.63 1.70 17.98
C ASP A 249 -1.38 1.72 19.50
N GLN A 250 -2.38 1.34 20.32
CA GLN A 250 -2.25 1.25 21.78
C GLN A 250 -1.22 0.25 22.28
N LYS A 251 -0.78 -0.71 21.44
CA LYS A 251 0.30 -1.63 21.79
C LYS A 251 1.68 -0.97 21.74
N GLY A 252 1.78 0.21 21.13
CA GLY A 252 3.01 1.00 21.08
C GLY A 252 4.07 0.46 20.12
N GLY A 253 3.78 -0.57 19.31
CA GLY A 253 4.77 -1.22 18.43
C GLY A 253 5.39 -0.33 17.36
N PHE A 254 4.76 0.80 16.99
CA PHE A 254 5.41 1.83 16.17
C PHE A 254 6.63 2.47 16.86
N PHE A 255 6.63 2.55 18.18
CA PHE A 255 7.65 3.25 18.98
C PHE A 255 8.56 2.32 19.76
N TYR A 256 8.03 1.19 20.26
CA TYR A 256 8.81 0.17 20.95
C TYR A 256 9.45 -0.84 20.00
N GLU A 257 8.90 -1.04 18.80
CA GLU A 257 9.51 -1.91 17.77
C GLU A 257 9.93 -1.09 16.57
N ARG A 258 9.38 -1.28 15.37
CA ARG A 258 9.37 -0.33 14.25
C ARG A 258 8.34 -0.86 13.24
N TRP A 259 7.09 -1.00 13.69
CA TRP A 259 6.01 -1.49 12.81
C TRP A 259 5.90 -0.63 11.56
N SER A 260 5.75 -1.30 10.42
CA SER A 260 5.53 -0.66 9.12
C SER A 260 4.03 -0.52 8.83
N ASP A 261 3.66 0.48 8.05
CA ASP A 261 2.32 0.61 7.49
C ASP A 261 2.02 -0.53 6.50
N SER A 262 3.02 -0.96 5.72
CA SER A 262 2.96 -2.18 4.90
C SER A 262 2.44 -3.37 5.69
N ALA A 263 3.10 -3.77 6.77
CA ALA A 263 2.69 -4.93 7.57
C ALA A 263 1.32 -4.72 8.25
N LEU A 264 1.05 -3.51 8.76
CA LEU A 264 -0.21 -3.24 9.43
C LEU A 264 -1.42 -3.26 8.47
N HIS A 265 -1.32 -2.60 7.31
CA HIS A 265 -2.37 -2.62 6.28
C HIS A 265 -2.60 -4.03 5.76
N THR A 266 -1.51 -4.75 5.52
CA THR A 266 -1.49 -6.15 5.12
C THR A 266 -2.28 -7.04 6.08
N ILE A 267 -1.99 -6.96 7.38
CA ILE A 267 -2.71 -7.71 8.43
C ILE A 267 -4.18 -7.28 8.49
N ALA A 268 -4.47 -5.98 8.42
CA ALA A 268 -5.84 -5.48 8.42
C ALA A 268 -6.64 -6.04 7.24
N LEU A 269 -6.06 -6.05 6.04
CA LEU A 269 -6.68 -6.64 4.85
C LEU A 269 -6.93 -8.13 5.06
N ALA A 270 -5.93 -8.84 5.58
CA ALA A 270 -5.98 -10.27 5.79
C ALA A 270 -7.11 -10.72 6.69
N LEU A 271 -7.43 -9.93 7.72
CA LEU A 271 -8.41 -10.25 8.74
C LEU A 271 -9.80 -9.71 8.40
N LEU A 272 -9.88 -8.47 7.90
CA LEU A 272 -11.12 -7.71 7.80
C LEU A 272 -11.79 -7.80 6.42
N THR A 273 -11.11 -8.30 5.39
CA THR A 273 -11.63 -8.30 4.00
C THR A 273 -11.90 -9.70 3.46
N HIS A 274 -12.70 -9.78 2.39
CA HIS A 274 -12.97 -11.03 1.69
C HIS A 274 -11.84 -11.36 0.71
N ARG A 275 -11.58 -12.65 0.54
CA ARG A 275 -10.58 -13.20 -0.38
C ARG A 275 -10.66 -12.83 -1.88
N HIS A 276 -11.65 -12.04 -2.29
CA HIS A 276 -11.85 -11.65 -3.70
C HIS A 276 -11.80 -10.13 -3.84
N SER A 277 -11.35 -9.42 -2.81
CA SER A 277 -11.25 -7.96 -2.77
C SER A 277 -9.85 -7.45 -3.06
N ILE A 278 -8.90 -8.33 -3.37
CA ILE A 278 -7.52 -7.99 -3.74
C ILE A 278 -7.31 -8.27 -5.22
N ASN A 279 -6.80 -7.27 -5.94
CA ASN A 279 -6.30 -7.39 -7.30
C ASN A 279 -4.77 -7.42 -7.31
N ILE A 280 -4.17 -8.37 -8.02
CA ILE A 280 -2.74 -8.38 -8.32
C ILE A 280 -2.57 -7.78 -9.72
N PHE A 281 -1.80 -6.69 -9.83
CA PHE A 281 -1.45 -6.08 -11.11
C PHE A 281 -0.23 -6.77 -11.70
N ASP A 282 -0.46 -7.86 -12.43
CA ASP A 282 0.57 -8.62 -13.15
C ASP A 282 0.85 -8.05 -14.56
N ASP A 283 0.12 -7.02 -14.94
CA ASP A 283 0.11 -6.42 -16.25
C ASP A 283 0.72 -5.00 -16.26
N ILE A 284 1.08 -4.47 -15.09
CA ILE A 284 1.75 -3.17 -14.94
C ILE A 284 3.22 -3.43 -14.59
N GLY A 285 4.13 -3.13 -15.52
CA GLY A 285 5.56 -3.16 -15.23
C GLY A 285 5.94 -2.05 -14.26
N TYR A 286 6.40 -2.41 -13.07
CA TYR A 286 6.70 -1.49 -11.98
C TYR A 286 8.09 -1.76 -11.42
N MET A 287 8.82 -0.70 -11.06
CA MET A 287 10.11 -0.83 -10.38
C MET A 287 10.22 0.20 -9.26
N ALA A 288 10.68 -0.24 -8.10
CA ALA A 288 11.09 0.61 -6.98
C ALA A 288 12.29 -0.05 -6.28
N ASP A 289 13.38 0.69 -6.11
CA ASP A 289 14.65 0.16 -5.60
C ASP A 289 15.11 -1.12 -6.33
N SER A 290 15.24 -2.23 -5.60
CA SER A 290 15.59 -3.56 -6.13
C SER A 290 14.37 -4.41 -6.51
N TYR A 291 13.15 -3.91 -6.30
CA TYR A 291 11.92 -4.65 -6.59
C TYR A 291 11.44 -4.30 -7.99
N GLN A 292 11.59 -5.23 -8.94
CA GLN A 292 11.05 -5.11 -10.29
C GLN A 292 9.91 -6.10 -10.49
N VAL A 293 8.78 -5.63 -10.98
CA VAL A 293 7.69 -6.45 -11.50
C VAL A 293 7.59 -6.17 -12.99
N CYS A 294 7.63 -7.22 -13.81
CA CYS A 294 7.61 -7.19 -15.25
C CYS A 294 6.55 -8.17 -15.76
N PRO A 295 5.63 -7.75 -16.63
CA PRO A 295 4.63 -8.65 -17.20
C PRO A 295 5.28 -9.86 -17.87
N LEU A 296 4.89 -11.04 -17.38
CA LEU A 296 5.49 -12.32 -17.74
C LEU A 296 4.85 -12.96 -18.97
N ASP A 297 3.65 -12.50 -19.34
CA ASP A 297 3.00 -12.86 -20.59
C ASP A 297 3.63 -12.06 -21.75
N ASN A 298 4.14 -12.75 -22.77
CA ASN A 298 4.81 -12.11 -23.90
C ASN A 298 3.88 -11.26 -24.77
N GLU A 299 2.59 -11.59 -24.87
CA GLU A 299 1.63 -10.76 -25.60
C GLU A 299 1.41 -9.47 -24.82
N VAL A 300 1.19 -9.54 -23.51
CA VAL A 300 1.05 -8.35 -22.65
C VAL A 300 2.31 -7.49 -22.68
N TRP A 301 3.49 -8.11 -22.59
CA TRP A 301 4.77 -7.39 -22.60
C TRP A 301 4.98 -6.60 -23.90
N ASN A 302 4.68 -7.23 -25.05
CA ASN A 302 4.81 -6.60 -26.36
C ASN A 302 3.73 -5.54 -26.59
N ASP A 303 2.47 -5.86 -26.33
CA ASP A 303 1.33 -4.96 -26.59
C ASP A 303 1.41 -3.68 -25.75
N ARG A 304 2.02 -3.75 -24.56
CA ARG A 304 2.18 -2.61 -23.64
C ARG A 304 3.54 -1.92 -23.75
N ASN A 305 4.32 -2.21 -24.79
CA ASN A 305 5.63 -1.59 -25.03
C ASN A 305 6.51 -1.60 -23.77
N CYS A 306 6.60 -2.76 -23.11
CA CYS A 306 7.36 -2.89 -21.88
C CYS A 306 8.88 -2.72 -22.11
N GLU A 307 9.56 -2.12 -21.13
CA GLU A 307 11.00 -1.79 -21.17
C GLU A 307 11.81 -2.59 -20.12
N CYS A 308 11.15 -3.48 -19.36
CA CYS A 308 11.77 -4.30 -18.32
C CYS A 308 12.26 -5.65 -18.85
N ASP A 309 13.29 -6.20 -18.20
CA ASP A 309 13.74 -7.57 -18.41
C ASP A 309 12.87 -8.54 -17.60
N GLN A 310 12.15 -9.44 -18.28
CA GLN A 310 11.31 -10.45 -17.64
C GLN A 310 12.13 -11.44 -16.78
N GLY A 311 13.43 -11.60 -17.06
CA GLY A 311 14.33 -12.46 -16.27
C GLY A 311 14.72 -11.85 -14.92
N ASP A 312 14.64 -10.54 -14.78
CA ASP A 312 14.92 -9.79 -13.54
C ASP A 312 13.63 -9.53 -12.73
N ASP A 313 12.52 -10.20 -13.05
CA ASP A 313 11.27 -10.06 -12.31
C ASP A 313 11.38 -10.65 -10.89
N PHE A 314 10.96 -9.84 -9.91
CA PHE A 314 11.04 -10.12 -8.48
C PHE A 314 10.18 -11.31 -8.05
N ILE A 315 9.13 -11.66 -8.80
CA ILE A 315 8.32 -12.85 -8.53
C ILE A 315 9.19 -14.11 -8.70
N PHE A 316 10.19 -14.11 -9.58
CA PHE A 316 11.15 -15.21 -9.74
C PHE A 316 12.27 -15.23 -8.70
N ALA A 317 12.52 -14.12 -8.01
CA ALA A 317 13.68 -13.94 -7.13
C ALA A 317 13.48 -14.61 -5.76
N GLU A 318 13.27 -15.93 -5.70
CA GLU A 318 13.14 -16.77 -4.48
C GLU A 318 12.16 -16.27 -3.38
N ASP A 319 11.50 -15.11 -3.51
CA ASP A 319 10.67 -14.51 -2.48
C ASP A 319 9.31 -15.20 -2.45
N HIS A 320 9.10 -15.94 -1.36
CA HIS A 320 7.89 -16.70 -1.13
C HIS A 320 6.62 -15.82 -1.10
N CYS A 321 6.71 -14.51 -0.87
CA CYS A 321 5.53 -13.67 -0.64
C CYS A 321 4.71 -13.38 -1.89
N ALA A 322 5.33 -13.20 -3.06
CA ALA A 322 4.59 -13.04 -4.30
C ALA A 322 3.81 -14.33 -4.62
N ALA A 323 4.46 -15.50 -4.59
CA ALA A 323 3.79 -16.78 -4.82
C ALA A 323 2.65 -17.05 -3.81
N ARG A 324 2.84 -16.71 -2.54
CA ARG A 324 1.79 -16.79 -1.50
C ARG A 324 0.62 -15.87 -1.78
N LEU A 325 0.87 -14.68 -2.33
CA LEU A 325 -0.18 -13.74 -2.73
C LEU A 325 -1.08 -14.35 -3.81
N TYR A 326 -0.50 -14.95 -4.85
CA TYR A 326 -1.24 -15.66 -5.89
C TYR A 326 -2.09 -16.81 -5.32
N ASP A 327 -1.50 -17.67 -4.47
CA ASP A 327 -2.23 -18.78 -3.83
C ASP A 327 -3.38 -18.29 -2.96
N ALA A 328 -3.15 -17.24 -2.16
CA ALA A 328 -4.16 -16.68 -1.27
C ALA A 328 -5.38 -16.11 -2.02
N VAL A 329 -5.17 -15.49 -3.19
CA VAL A 329 -6.25 -14.99 -4.06
C VAL A 329 -6.83 -16.04 -4.99
N GLY A 330 -6.28 -17.26 -4.99
CA GLY A 330 -6.73 -18.36 -5.85
C GLY A 330 -6.44 -18.09 -7.34
N LYS A 331 -5.42 -17.28 -7.64
CA LYS A 331 -4.94 -17.01 -9.00
C LYS A 331 -3.72 -17.89 -9.26
N MET A 332 -3.66 -18.52 -10.42
CA MET A 332 -2.49 -19.31 -10.79
C MET A 332 -1.30 -18.39 -11.02
N SER A 333 -0.16 -18.68 -10.39
CA SER A 333 1.06 -17.90 -10.56
C SER A 333 1.57 -18.00 -12.01
N PRO A 334 2.04 -16.89 -12.62
CA PRO A 334 2.65 -16.92 -13.95
C PRO A 334 3.86 -17.86 -14.04
N ILE A 335 4.60 -18.07 -12.95
CA ILE A 335 5.71 -19.04 -12.88
C ILE A 335 5.22 -20.45 -13.19
N PHE A 336 4.10 -20.84 -12.57
CA PHE A 336 3.51 -22.16 -12.77
C PHE A 336 2.96 -22.32 -14.20
N LEU A 337 2.47 -21.23 -14.81
CA LEU A 337 2.04 -21.23 -16.21
C LEU A 337 3.22 -21.44 -17.18
N MET A 338 4.36 -20.79 -16.94
CA MET A 338 5.55 -20.98 -17.79
C MET A 338 6.10 -22.41 -17.69
N LEU A 339 6.24 -22.96 -16.48
CA LEU A 339 6.81 -24.30 -16.27
C LEU A 339 5.96 -25.42 -16.89
N ASN A 340 4.65 -25.21 -17.06
CA ASN A 340 3.75 -26.21 -17.66
C ASN A 340 3.45 -25.96 -19.15
N ASN A 341 3.87 -24.82 -19.72
CA ASN A 341 3.78 -24.55 -21.16
C ASN A 341 5.04 -25.01 -21.94
N GLU A 342 6.05 -25.54 -21.23
CA GLU A 342 7.23 -26.19 -21.82
C GLU A 342 7.09 -27.71 -22.04
N GLU A 343 5.93 -28.30 -21.73
CA GLU A 343 5.51 -29.66 -22.16
C GLU A 343 4.57 -29.61 -23.36
#